data_AF-A0A1G9ZLL3-F1
#
_entry.id   AF-A0A1G9ZLL3-F1
#
_cell.length_a   1.000
_cell.length_b   1.000
_cell.length_c   1.000
_cell.angle_alpha   90.00
_cell.angle_beta   90.00
_cell.angle_gamma   90.00
#
_symmetry.space_group_name_H-M   'P 1'
#
loop_
_entity.id
_entity.type
_entity.pdbx_description
1 polymer ?
#
loop_
_entity_poly.entity_id
_entity_poly.type
_entity_poly.pdbx_seq_one_letter_code
_entity_poly.pdbx_strand_id
1 'polypeptide(L)'
;MASLRSPLAEYNKRRNFGETREPKGKLGRGRSGRMRFLVQKHDATRLHYDLRLEWDGVLKSWAVTRGPSLNPEDRRLAVRTEDHPLAYGDFEGTIPEKQYGGGTVMLWDSGWWEPENDPDEGLRNGKLTFHLHGQRMQGGWALVRMRSRPGEKRENWLLIKEGDEIAAEDGDVLLEDHLTSVSTGRTMAEIADGKGERKKHVWTSKGEDKEAKAVTVKTSKTATKPKDKAAKPAKAKQAISDETVLGVRITHPDRVLFADQGISKLDLARYYAVVADRILPHAAERLLSLVRAPQGVKGPRFYQKHASDGFPDEIKEVPVEESSGETENYMYVRDAKGLVAAVQMGTLEFHIWGSHVDKLEIPDRLVFDLDPDEGLDFEMVKGAAVALRDALDEIGLKSAPMVTGGKGVHVIVPLTARASWPEAKAFAKTFAQGFADREPDRFIATMSKEKRKGRIFIDWLRNERGATAIAPYSTRARADGPVATPINWDELDDLKSANSFHIPDILERIENGADPWQDVAKIRQSLTKTILGKIGVNEAD
;
A
#
# COMPACT_ATOMS: atom_id res chain seq x y z
N MET A 1 10.28 -14.44 -50.27
CA MET A 1 10.90 -14.40 -48.93
C MET A 1 11.30 -12.97 -48.61
N ALA A 2 10.42 -12.21 -47.96
CA ALA A 2 10.75 -10.86 -47.49
C ALA A 2 11.74 -10.99 -46.33
N SER A 3 12.88 -10.31 -46.43
CA SER A 3 13.88 -10.22 -45.36
C SER A 3 13.18 -9.79 -44.06
N LEU A 4 13.07 -10.71 -43.10
CA LEU A 4 12.52 -10.47 -41.77
C LEU A 4 13.47 -9.52 -41.03
N ARG A 5 13.32 -8.21 -41.26
CA ARG A 5 13.95 -7.21 -40.41
C ARG A 5 13.48 -7.45 -38.99
N SER A 6 14.44 -7.63 -38.08
CA SER A 6 14.16 -7.75 -36.65
C SER A 6 13.24 -6.61 -36.19
N PRO A 7 12.16 -6.89 -35.43
CA PRO A 7 11.28 -5.85 -34.88
C PRO A 7 12.03 -4.77 -34.07
N LEU A 8 13.20 -5.11 -33.53
CA LEU A 8 14.06 -4.22 -32.75
C LEU A 8 15.18 -3.56 -33.57
N ALA A 9 15.19 -3.71 -34.89
CA ALA A 9 16.23 -3.14 -35.75
C ALA A 9 16.26 -1.61 -35.69
N GLU A 10 15.09 -0.96 -35.73
CA GLU A 10 14.99 0.49 -35.64
C GLU A 10 15.34 0.98 -34.23
N TYR A 11 14.94 0.25 -33.18
CA TYR A 11 15.34 0.53 -31.80
C TYR A 11 16.86 0.54 -31.64
N ASN A 12 17.52 -0.54 -32.07
CA ASN A 12 18.97 -0.69 -31.98
C ASN A 12 19.75 0.34 -32.82
N LYS A 13 19.20 0.76 -33.97
CA LYS A 13 19.82 1.77 -34.83
C LYS A 13 19.83 3.17 -34.21
N ARG A 14 18.84 3.49 -33.38
CA ARG A 14 18.65 4.83 -32.82
C ARG A 14 19.41 5.10 -31.51
N ARG A 15 19.98 4.08 -30.85
CA ARG A 15 20.67 4.24 -29.56
C ARG A 15 22.17 4.00 -29.68
N ASN A 16 22.95 4.80 -28.96
CA ASN A 16 24.34 4.48 -28.65
C ASN A 16 24.44 3.87 -27.24
N PHE A 17 24.50 2.54 -27.14
CA PHE A 17 24.57 1.80 -25.86
C PHE A 17 25.88 2.01 -25.07
N GLY A 18 26.87 2.70 -25.65
CA GLY A 18 28.03 3.18 -24.89
C GLY A 18 27.75 4.45 -24.08
N GLU A 19 26.68 5.18 -24.41
CA GLU A 19 26.31 6.46 -23.79
C GLU A 19 25.00 6.38 -23.02
N THR A 20 24.02 5.59 -23.49
CA THR A 20 22.74 5.40 -22.79
C THR A 20 22.78 4.19 -21.84
N ARG A 21 22.04 4.28 -20.73
CA ARG A 21 21.79 3.17 -19.80
C ARG A 21 20.65 2.25 -20.24
N GLU A 22 20.01 2.57 -21.37
CA GLU A 22 18.95 1.75 -21.95
C GLU A 22 19.49 0.36 -22.37
N PRO A 23 18.70 -0.71 -22.20
CA PRO A 23 19.12 -2.06 -22.56
C PRO A 23 19.23 -2.24 -24.07
N LYS A 24 20.23 -3.01 -24.51
CA LYS A 24 20.37 -3.43 -25.91
C LYS A 24 19.19 -4.29 -26.36
N GLY A 25 18.68 -4.01 -27.56
CA GLY A 25 17.51 -4.69 -28.12
C GLY A 25 17.76 -6.15 -28.43
N LYS A 26 17.20 -7.03 -27.61
CA LYS A 26 17.11 -8.48 -27.83
C LYS A 26 15.64 -8.90 -27.75
N LEU A 27 15.22 -9.79 -28.64
CA LEU A 27 13.89 -10.38 -28.57
C LEU A 27 13.76 -11.17 -27.27
N GLY A 28 12.68 -10.92 -26.54
CA GLY A 28 12.34 -11.69 -25.36
C GLY A 28 11.79 -13.07 -25.75
N ARG A 29 11.94 -14.06 -24.87
CA ARG A 29 11.11 -15.26 -24.96
C ARG A 29 9.71 -14.85 -24.50
N GLY A 30 8.72 -14.91 -25.39
CA GLY A 30 7.33 -14.73 -25.01
C GLY A 30 7.01 -15.69 -23.86
N ARG A 31 6.52 -15.17 -22.73
CA ARG A 31 6.15 -16.02 -21.60
C ARG A 31 4.80 -16.67 -21.90
N SER A 32 4.67 -17.97 -21.64
CA SER A 32 3.35 -18.59 -21.48
C SER A 32 2.75 -18.06 -20.17
N GLY A 33 1.84 -17.10 -20.26
CA GLY A 33 1.23 -16.45 -19.10
C GLY A 33 0.62 -15.09 -19.43
N ARG A 34 0.32 -14.32 -18.39
CA ARG A 34 -0.22 -12.95 -18.52
C ARG A 34 0.80 -12.03 -19.20
N MET A 35 0.40 -11.38 -20.29
CA MET A 35 1.26 -10.46 -21.05
C MET A 35 1.43 -9.17 -20.29
N ARG A 36 2.66 -8.67 -20.16
CA ARG A 36 2.92 -7.44 -19.40
C ARG A 36 2.43 -6.21 -20.14
N PHE A 37 1.99 -5.21 -19.38
CA PHE A 37 1.98 -3.84 -19.86
C PHE A 37 2.70 -2.94 -18.88
N LEU A 38 3.07 -1.77 -19.39
CA LEU A 38 3.58 -0.69 -18.56
C LEU A 38 3.32 0.65 -19.22
N VAL A 39 3.45 1.68 -18.41
CA VAL A 39 3.45 3.07 -18.86
C VAL A 39 4.67 3.75 -18.28
N GLN A 40 5.45 4.40 -19.12
CA GLN A 40 6.57 5.23 -18.66
C GLN A 40 6.24 6.71 -18.84
N LYS A 41 6.33 7.49 -17.76
CA LYS A 41 6.24 8.96 -17.84
C LYS A 41 7.61 9.47 -18.26
N HIS A 42 7.66 10.16 -19.38
CA HIS A 42 8.90 10.54 -20.05
C HIS A 42 8.95 12.05 -20.25
N ASP A 43 9.84 12.71 -19.52
CA ASP A 43 10.14 14.14 -19.67
C ASP A 43 11.27 14.32 -20.68
N ALA A 44 10.91 14.17 -21.96
CA ALA A 44 11.79 14.43 -23.09
C ALA A 44 11.64 15.91 -23.55
N THR A 45 11.70 16.18 -24.85
CA THR A 45 11.35 17.52 -25.38
C THR A 45 9.95 17.99 -24.95
N ARG A 46 9.04 17.05 -24.72
CA ARG A 46 7.73 17.28 -24.11
C ARG A 46 7.40 16.11 -23.20
N LEU A 47 6.74 16.39 -22.09
CA LEU A 47 6.19 15.37 -21.21
C LEU A 47 5.16 14.52 -21.97
N HIS A 48 5.33 13.21 -21.91
CA HIS A 48 4.37 12.25 -22.46
C HIS A 48 4.41 10.94 -21.67
N TYR A 49 3.45 10.06 -21.95
CA TYR A 49 3.31 8.77 -21.30
C TYR A 49 3.42 7.67 -22.34
N ASP A 50 4.49 6.89 -22.32
CA ASP A 50 4.71 5.78 -23.22
C ASP A 50 3.93 4.54 -22.75
N LEU A 51 2.75 4.30 -23.32
CA LEU A 51 2.00 3.05 -23.14
C LEU A 51 2.69 1.94 -23.92
N ARG A 52 2.98 0.82 -23.26
CA ARG A 52 3.63 -0.33 -23.88
C ARG A 52 2.92 -1.63 -23.53
N LEU A 53 2.60 -2.40 -24.56
CA LEU A 53 1.95 -3.72 -24.47
C LEU A 53 2.95 -4.79 -24.92
N GLU A 54 3.20 -5.80 -24.09
CA GLU A 54 3.98 -6.98 -24.48
C GLU A 54 3.22 -7.79 -25.52
N TRP A 55 3.81 -7.96 -26.70
CA TRP A 55 3.29 -8.82 -27.76
C TRP A 55 4.43 -9.26 -28.69
N ASP A 56 4.44 -10.54 -29.06
CA ASP A 56 5.43 -11.15 -29.97
C ASP A 56 6.90 -10.88 -29.57
N GLY A 57 7.19 -11.04 -28.27
CA GLY A 57 8.56 -10.93 -27.72
C GLY A 57 9.12 -9.50 -27.67
N VAL A 58 8.28 -8.48 -27.92
CA VAL A 58 8.63 -7.05 -27.84
C VAL A 58 7.55 -6.24 -27.12
N LEU A 59 7.88 -5.00 -26.79
CA LEU A 59 6.96 -4.00 -26.26
C LEU A 59 6.45 -3.13 -27.41
N LYS A 60 5.20 -3.36 -27.82
CA LYS A 60 4.47 -2.49 -28.74
C LYS A 60 4.22 -1.16 -28.02
N SER A 61 4.79 -0.06 -28.52
CA SER A 61 4.84 1.23 -27.82
C SER A 61 4.07 2.37 -28.50
N TRP A 62 3.43 3.22 -27.68
CA TRP A 62 2.77 4.46 -28.10
C TRP A 62 3.03 5.59 -27.11
N ALA A 63 3.45 6.75 -27.61
CA ALA A 63 3.59 7.97 -26.82
C ALA A 63 2.24 8.70 -26.71
N VAL A 64 1.62 8.64 -25.53
CA VAL A 64 0.36 9.31 -25.20
C VAL A 64 0.65 10.73 -24.72
N THR A 65 0.38 11.72 -25.58
CA THR A 65 0.92 13.09 -25.42
C THR A 65 0.38 13.85 -24.22
N ARG A 66 -0.84 13.56 -23.79
CA ARG A 66 -1.47 14.14 -22.59
C ARG A 66 -1.77 13.10 -21.51
N GLY A 67 -1.08 11.95 -21.55
CA GLY A 67 -1.34 10.84 -20.65
C GLY A 67 -2.68 10.12 -20.87
N PRO A 68 -2.87 8.96 -20.24
CA PRO A 68 -4.17 8.28 -20.18
C PRO A 68 -5.20 9.14 -19.42
N SER A 69 -6.48 8.92 -19.71
CA SER A 69 -7.60 9.57 -19.01
C SER A 69 -8.64 8.53 -18.63
N LEU A 70 -9.26 8.70 -17.46
CA LEU A 70 -10.37 7.85 -17.01
C LEU A 70 -11.72 8.26 -17.60
N ASN A 71 -11.80 9.37 -18.31
CA ASN A 71 -13.05 9.79 -18.93
C ASN A 71 -13.26 9.08 -20.28
N PRO A 72 -14.33 8.30 -20.46
CA PRO A 72 -14.63 7.62 -21.72
C PRO A 72 -14.90 8.55 -22.90
N GLU A 73 -15.18 9.82 -22.67
CA GLU A 73 -15.36 10.84 -23.70
C GLU A 73 -14.03 11.43 -24.18
N ASP A 74 -12.94 11.24 -23.42
CA ASP A 74 -11.64 11.70 -23.83
C ASP A 74 -11.07 10.85 -24.97
N ARG A 75 -10.38 11.52 -25.90
CA ARG A 75 -9.65 10.90 -27.01
C ARG A 75 -8.19 11.31 -26.91
N ARG A 76 -7.36 10.51 -26.22
CA ARG A 76 -5.96 10.84 -25.96
C ARG A 76 -5.10 10.42 -27.16
N LEU A 77 -4.42 11.38 -27.80
CA LEU A 77 -3.52 11.10 -28.92
C LEU A 77 -2.36 10.22 -28.47
N ALA A 78 -2.22 9.06 -29.12
CA ALA A 78 -1.22 8.04 -28.87
C ALA A 78 -0.39 7.82 -30.16
N VAL A 79 0.83 8.35 -30.21
CA VAL A 79 1.69 8.28 -31.40
C VAL A 79 2.48 6.97 -31.37
N ARG A 80 2.34 6.13 -32.39
CA ARG A 80 3.09 4.87 -32.49
C ARG A 80 4.59 5.14 -32.57
N THR A 81 5.36 4.50 -31.69
CA THR A 81 6.84 4.53 -31.69
C THR A 81 7.40 3.17 -32.10
N GLU A 82 8.72 3.07 -32.27
CA GLU A 82 9.37 1.79 -32.54
C GLU A 82 9.12 0.78 -31.41
N ASP A 83 9.21 -0.51 -31.73
CA ASP A 83 9.10 -1.57 -30.74
C ASP A 83 10.32 -1.57 -29.81
N HIS A 84 10.09 -1.81 -28.52
CA HIS A 84 11.15 -1.82 -27.50
C HIS A 84 11.41 -3.26 -27.02
N PRO A 85 12.64 -3.60 -26.58
CA PRO A 85 12.89 -4.91 -25.99
C PRO A 85 12.16 -5.06 -24.66
N LEU A 86 11.76 -6.27 -24.27
CA LEU A 86 11.04 -6.48 -22.98
C LEU A 86 11.83 -5.96 -21.78
N ALA A 87 13.17 -6.06 -21.81
CA ALA A 87 14.04 -5.55 -20.75
C ALA A 87 13.96 -4.02 -20.59
N TYR A 88 13.54 -3.29 -21.63
CA TYR A 88 13.31 -1.85 -21.54
C TYR A 88 12.15 -1.51 -20.59
N GLY A 89 11.21 -2.42 -20.41
CA GLY A 89 10.08 -2.20 -19.51
C GLY A 89 10.46 -1.99 -18.06
N ASP A 90 11.64 -2.45 -17.66
CA ASP A 90 12.18 -2.27 -16.31
C ASP A 90 13.15 -1.07 -16.21
N PHE A 91 13.34 -0.33 -17.30
CA PHE A 91 14.21 0.84 -17.35
C PHE A 91 13.54 2.05 -16.69
N GLU A 92 14.29 2.68 -15.80
CA GLU A 92 13.97 3.94 -15.15
C GLU A 92 15.27 4.69 -14.91
N GLY A 93 15.30 5.98 -15.27
CA GLY A 93 16.52 6.79 -15.21
C GLY A 93 16.55 7.91 -16.25
N THR A 94 17.67 8.60 -16.30
CA THR A 94 17.90 9.71 -17.24
C THR A 94 18.61 9.22 -18.51
N ILE A 95 18.01 9.50 -19.66
CA ILE A 95 18.63 9.33 -20.97
C ILE A 95 19.37 10.64 -21.31
N PRO A 96 20.67 10.62 -21.65
CA PRO A 96 21.42 11.83 -21.94
C PRO A 96 20.77 12.70 -23.03
N GLU A 97 20.76 14.03 -22.87
CA GLU A 97 20.02 14.96 -23.76
C GLU A 97 20.34 14.84 -25.26
N LYS A 98 21.57 14.43 -25.60
CA LYS A 98 22.04 14.26 -26.99
C LYS A 98 21.71 12.90 -27.58
N GLN A 99 21.20 11.98 -26.77
CA GLN A 99 20.74 10.66 -27.20
C GLN A 99 19.29 10.74 -27.70
N TYR A 100 18.91 9.77 -28.53
CA TYR A 100 17.54 9.66 -29.02
C TYR A 100 16.59 9.39 -27.85
N GLY A 101 15.62 10.30 -27.65
CA GLY A 101 14.74 10.23 -26.48
C GLY A 101 15.39 10.72 -25.19
N GLY A 102 16.36 11.64 -25.28
CA GLY A 102 16.96 12.30 -24.11
C GLY A 102 15.90 12.93 -23.21
N GLY A 103 16.05 12.72 -21.90
CA GLY A 103 15.05 13.07 -20.91
C GLY A 103 15.00 12.09 -19.75
N THR A 104 14.22 12.44 -18.72
CA THR A 104 14.00 11.56 -17.57
C THR A 104 12.87 10.60 -17.84
N VAL A 105 13.06 9.32 -17.52
CA VAL A 105 12.07 8.25 -17.70
C VAL A 105 11.71 7.65 -16.34
N MET A 106 10.43 7.70 -15.98
CA MET A 106 9.84 7.07 -14.80
C MET A 106 8.96 5.90 -15.20
N LEU A 107 9.04 4.77 -14.48
CA LEU A 107 8.02 3.73 -14.59
C LEU A 107 6.75 4.17 -13.85
N TRP A 108 5.78 4.67 -14.59
CA TRP A 108 4.56 5.30 -14.08
C TRP A 108 3.45 4.28 -13.81
N ASP A 109 3.30 3.24 -14.62
CA ASP A 109 2.39 2.13 -14.30
C ASP A 109 2.97 0.81 -14.78
N SER A 110 2.55 -0.29 -14.16
CA SER A 110 2.93 -1.63 -14.57
C SER A 110 1.86 -2.64 -14.17
N GLY A 111 1.72 -3.68 -14.98
CA GLY A 111 0.79 -4.76 -14.71
C GLY A 111 0.78 -5.76 -15.85
N TRP A 112 -0.40 -6.32 -16.10
CA TRP A 112 -0.64 -7.19 -17.24
C TRP A 112 -1.89 -6.76 -18.01
N TRP A 113 -1.93 -7.13 -19.29
CA TRP A 113 -3.03 -6.81 -20.18
C TRP A 113 -3.61 -8.08 -20.80
N GLU A 114 -4.90 -8.00 -21.12
CA GLU A 114 -5.65 -9.06 -21.78
C GLU A 114 -6.33 -8.49 -23.03
N PRO A 115 -5.91 -8.88 -24.24
CA PRO A 115 -6.59 -8.47 -25.45
C PRO A 115 -7.97 -9.11 -25.56
N GLU A 116 -8.96 -8.34 -25.99
CA GLU A 116 -10.29 -8.88 -26.32
C GLU A 116 -10.31 -9.51 -27.71
N ASN A 117 -9.44 -9.04 -28.61
CA ASN A 117 -9.31 -9.50 -29.98
C ASN A 117 -7.86 -9.87 -30.30
N ASP A 118 -7.64 -10.70 -31.33
CA ASP A 118 -6.28 -11.06 -31.76
C ASP A 118 -5.41 -9.79 -31.97
N PRO A 119 -4.27 -9.65 -31.25
CA PRO A 119 -3.51 -8.41 -31.31
C PRO A 119 -2.89 -8.13 -32.67
N ASP A 120 -2.49 -9.16 -33.43
CA ASP A 120 -1.95 -8.98 -34.77
C ASP A 120 -3.02 -8.46 -35.73
N GLU A 121 -4.23 -9.00 -35.66
CA GLU A 121 -5.39 -8.49 -36.39
C GLU A 121 -5.74 -7.06 -35.95
N GLY A 122 -5.76 -6.79 -34.65
CA GLY A 122 -6.08 -5.46 -34.13
C GLY A 122 -5.10 -4.37 -34.58
N LEU A 123 -3.80 -4.69 -34.57
CA LEU A 123 -2.74 -3.82 -35.08
C LEU A 123 -2.87 -3.59 -36.59
N ARG A 124 -3.16 -4.65 -37.37
CA ARG A 124 -3.37 -4.53 -38.83
C ARG A 124 -4.59 -3.69 -39.16
N ASN A 125 -5.73 -3.95 -38.50
CA ASN A 125 -7.01 -3.31 -38.78
C ASN A 125 -7.11 -1.91 -38.18
N GLY A 126 -6.26 -1.58 -37.20
CA GLY A 126 -6.24 -0.27 -36.57
C GLY A 126 -7.22 -0.14 -35.40
N LYS A 127 -7.61 -1.24 -34.75
CA LYS A 127 -8.41 -1.24 -33.54
C LYS A 127 -7.97 -2.37 -32.62
N LEU A 128 -7.55 -2.04 -31.42
CA LEU A 128 -7.21 -3.00 -30.37
C LEU A 128 -8.03 -2.66 -29.13
N THR A 129 -8.86 -3.58 -28.65
CA THR A 129 -9.56 -3.45 -27.36
C THR A 129 -8.97 -4.45 -26.38
N PHE A 130 -8.80 -4.01 -25.14
CA PHE A 130 -8.09 -4.77 -24.12
C PHE A 130 -8.44 -4.33 -22.71
N HIS A 131 -8.30 -5.27 -21.77
CA HIS A 131 -8.33 -4.98 -20.34
C HIS A 131 -6.93 -4.76 -19.80
N LEU A 132 -6.78 -3.72 -18.98
CA LEU A 132 -5.57 -3.47 -18.21
C LEU A 132 -5.80 -3.86 -16.74
N HIS A 133 -4.79 -4.50 -16.17
CA HIS A 133 -4.73 -4.86 -14.76
C HIS A 133 -3.47 -4.24 -14.16
N GLY A 134 -3.43 -2.91 -14.15
CA GLY A 134 -2.32 -2.10 -13.65
C GLY A 134 -2.44 -1.73 -12.19
N GLN A 135 -1.39 -1.09 -11.69
CA GLN A 135 -1.44 -0.40 -10.41
C GLN A 135 -2.26 0.89 -10.52
N ARG A 136 -2.28 1.52 -11.71
CA ARG A 136 -3.02 2.77 -11.99
C ARG A 136 -4.11 2.57 -13.05
N MET A 137 -3.74 2.21 -14.26
CA MET A 137 -4.67 1.96 -15.36
C MET A 137 -5.31 0.58 -15.18
N GLN A 138 -6.62 0.57 -14.97
CA GLN A 138 -7.44 -0.64 -14.81
C GLN A 138 -8.66 -0.60 -15.74
N GLY A 139 -9.29 -1.76 -15.95
CA GLY A 139 -10.52 -1.87 -16.73
C GLY A 139 -10.29 -1.88 -18.24
N GLY A 140 -11.34 -1.61 -19.01
CA GLY A 140 -11.37 -1.67 -20.47
C GLY A 140 -10.78 -0.41 -21.13
N TRP A 141 -9.99 -0.62 -22.18
CA TRP A 141 -9.33 0.41 -22.97
C TRP A 141 -9.32 0.04 -24.45
N ALA A 142 -9.31 1.07 -25.30
CA ALA A 142 -9.21 0.92 -26.74
C ALA A 142 -8.10 1.78 -27.33
N LEU A 143 -7.33 1.19 -28.25
CA LEU A 143 -6.45 1.89 -29.18
C LEU A 143 -7.10 1.89 -30.57
N VAL A 144 -7.36 3.07 -31.12
CA VAL A 144 -7.98 3.24 -32.45
C VAL A 144 -7.08 4.06 -33.37
N ARG A 145 -6.64 3.47 -34.49
CA ARG A 145 -5.75 4.12 -35.47
C ARG A 145 -6.52 5.16 -36.28
N MET A 146 -5.95 6.36 -36.36
CA MET A 146 -6.46 7.44 -37.19
C MET A 146 -6.08 7.22 -38.65
N ARG A 147 -6.89 7.77 -39.57
CA ARG A 147 -6.52 7.81 -40.99
C ARG A 147 -5.30 8.72 -41.17
N SER A 148 -4.25 8.21 -41.80
CA SER A 148 -3.05 8.98 -42.12
C SER A 148 -3.37 10.12 -43.08
N ARG A 149 -2.81 11.30 -42.80
CA ARG A 149 -2.87 12.47 -43.69
C ARG A 149 -1.70 12.47 -44.67
N PRO A 150 -1.83 13.08 -45.87
CA PRO A 150 -0.71 13.21 -46.80
C PRO A 150 0.51 13.87 -46.15
N GLY A 151 1.67 13.22 -46.22
CA GLY A 151 2.93 13.69 -45.64
C GLY A 151 3.19 13.29 -44.18
N GLU A 152 2.25 12.59 -43.54
CA GLU A 152 2.38 12.15 -42.15
C GLU A 152 3.32 10.94 -42.04
N LYS A 153 4.40 11.08 -41.25
CA LYS A 153 5.47 10.07 -41.13
C LYS A 153 5.26 9.06 -39.99
N ARG A 154 4.29 9.29 -39.10
CA ARG A 154 4.06 8.47 -37.90
C ARG A 154 2.61 8.00 -37.86
N GLU A 155 2.40 6.77 -37.38
CA GLU A 155 1.05 6.23 -37.20
C GLU A 155 0.41 6.80 -35.94
N ASN A 156 -0.66 7.57 -36.10
CA ASN A 156 -1.39 8.18 -35.00
C ASN A 156 -2.56 7.31 -34.57
N TRP A 157 -2.69 7.10 -33.27
CA TRP A 157 -3.76 6.35 -32.63
C TRP A 157 -4.44 7.22 -31.57
N LEU A 158 -5.61 6.79 -31.12
CA LEU A 158 -6.32 7.34 -29.97
C LEU A 158 -6.38 6.27 -28.89
N LEU A 159 -5.93 6.60 -27.68
CA LEU A 159 -6.19 5.84 -26.47
C LEU A 159 -7.49 6.35 -25.84
N ILE A 160 -8.42 5.44 -25.56
CA ILE A 160 -9.76 5.74 -25.08
C ILE A 160 -10.09 4.79 -23.94
N LYS A 161 -10.60 5.34 -22.83
CA LYS A 161 -11.13 4.54 -21.73
C LYS A 161 -12.52 4.01 -22.09
N GLU A 162 -12.79 2.75 -21.81
CA GLU A 162 -14.15 2.22 -21.95
C GLU A 162 -15.04 2.62 -20.78
N GLY A 163 -16.34 2.78 -21.03
CA GLY A 163 -17.34 3.09 -20.01
C GLY A 163 -17.62 1.89 -19.11
N ASP A 164 -16.76 1.67 -18.14
CA ASP A 164 -16.88 0.63 -17.12
C ASP A 164 -16.91 1.24 -15.70
N GLU A 165 -16.88 0.39 -14.68
CA GLU A 165 -16.98 0.79 -13.26
C GLU A 165 -15.79 1.64 -12.77
N ILE A 166 -14.68 1.69 -13.53
CA ILE A 166 -13.47 2.46 -13.21
C ILE A 166 -13.46 3.82 -13.91
N ALA A 167 -14.30 4.01 -14.92
CA ALA A 167 -14.42 5.29 -15.62
C ALA A 167 -14.85 6.44 -14.67
N ALA A 168 -14.36 7.64 -14.94
CA ALA A 168 -14.62 8.84 -14.16
C ALA A 168 -14.99 10.03 -15.06
N GLU A 169 -15.81 10.97 -14.56
CA GLU A 169 -16.12 12.20 -15.30
C GLU A 169 -14.90 13.12 -15.44
N ASP A 170 -14.07 13.20 -14.40
CA ASP A 170 -12.78 13.87 -14.48
C ASP A 170 -11.72 12.87 -14.99
N GLY A 171 -11.21 13.15 -16.18
CA GLY A 171 -10.25 12.29 -16.85
C GLY A 171 -8.82 12.46 -16.36
N ASP A 172 -8.45 13.66 -15.91
CA ASP A 172 -7.06 14.03 -15.60
C ASP A 172 -6.67 13.69 -14.15
N VAL A 173 -7.64 13.40 -13.27
CA VAL A 173 -7.41 12.90 -11.89
C VAL A 173 -6.41 11.75 -11.84
N LEU A 174 -6.41 10.89 -12.86
CA LEU A 174 -5.49 9.76 -12.98
C LEU A 174 -4.02 10.20 -13.04
N LEU A 175 -3.74 11.36 -13.63
CA LEU A 175 -2.38 11.89 -13.80
C LEU A 175 -1.93 12.75 -12.62
N GLU A 176 -2.88 13.43 -11.98
CA GLU A 176 -2.64 14.33 -10.85
C GLU A 176 -2.29 13.57 -9.57
N ASP A 177 -2.97 12.45 -9.30
CA ASP A 177 -2.79 11.65 -8.07
C ASP A 177 -1.55 10.74 -8.11
N HIS A 178 -0.83 10.68 -9.23
CA HIS A 178 0.14 9.64 -9.52
C HIS A 178 1.49 10.20 -10.02
N LEU A 179 2.18 10.89 -9.10
CA LEU A 179 3.40 11.66 -9.41
C LEU A 179 4.72 10.90 -9.23
N THR A 180 4.69 9.69 -8.65
CA THR A 180 5.89 8.89 -8.34
C THR A 180 5.99 7.61 -9.17
N SER A 181 7.15 6.95 -9.15
CA SER A 181 7.39 5.65 -9.79
C SER A 181 6.65 4.53 -9.06
N VAL A 182 6.00 3.63 -9.79
CA VAL A 182 5.40 2.41 -9.20
C VAL A 182 6.44 1.35 -8.81
N SER A 183 7.68 1.50 -9.26
CA SER A 183 8.76 0.56 -8.96
C SER A 183 9.62 1.03 -7.79
N THR A 184 9.95 2.33 -7.76
CA THR A 184 10.89 2.86 -6.75
C THR A 184 10.28 3.88 -5.81
N GLY A 185 9.06 4.36 -6.06
CA GLY A 185 8.44 5.46 -5.31
C GLY A 185 9.06 6.84 -5.56
N ARG A 186 10.03 6.96 -6.48
CA ARG A 186 10.73 8.23 -6.78
C ARG A 186 9.91 9.13 -7.69
N THR A 187 10.00 10.44 -7.51
CA THR A 187 9.49 11.48 -8.40
C THR A 187 10.35 11.62 -9.66
N MET A 188 9.86 12.38 -10.67
CA MET A 188 10.64 12.67 -11.89
C MET A 188 11.94 13.42 -11.54
N ALA A 189 11.88 14.36 -10.59
CA ALA A 189 13.05 15.13 -10.16
C ALA A 189 14.11 14.23 -9.50
N GLU A 190 13.71 13.34 -8.59
CA GLU A 190 14.64 12.43 -7.92
C GLU A 190 15.31 11.44 -8.89
N ILE A 191 14.58 11.00 -9.92
CA ILE A 191 15.14 10.15 -10.98
C ILE A 191 16.14 10.94 -11.82
N ALA A 192 15.82 12.20 -12.15
CA ALA A 192 16.71 13.09 -12.90
C ALA A 192 18.04 13.30 -12.17
N ASP A 193 17.97 13.50 -10.84
CA ASP A 193 19.11 13.74 -9.96
C ASP A 193 19.92 12.48 -9.59
N GLY A 194 19.46 11.29 -10.02
CA GLY A 194 20.13 10.02 -9.73
C GLY A 194 20.10 9.59 -8.25
N LYS A 195 19.25 10.20 -7.42
CA LYS A 195 19.09 9.83 -6.01
C LYS A 195 18.47 8.41 -5.91
N GLY A 196 19.01 7.59 -5.00
CA GLY A 196 18.41 6.29 -4.64
C GLY A 196 18.69 5.09 -5.57
N GLU A 197 19.66 5.15 -6.49
CA GLU A 197 20.00 4.01 -7.34
C GLU A 197 20.65 2.84 -6.57
N ARG A 198 19.86 1.80 -6.28
CA ARG A 198 20.39 0.53 -5.75
C ARG A 198 21.08 -0.26 -6.87
N LYS A 199 22.40 -0.46 -6.76
CA LYS A 199 23.19 -1.37 -7.62
C LYS A 199 22.74 -2.83 -7.41
N LYS A 200 22.16 -3.46 -8.45
CA LYS A 200 21.71 -4.86 -8.42
C LYS A 200 22.91 -5.83 -8.50
N HIS A 201 23.15 -6.59 -7.43
CA HIS A 201 23.95 -7.82 -7.46
C HIS A 201 23.16 -8.94 -8.17
N VAL A 202 23.83 -9.61 -9.12
CA VAL A 202 23.33 -10.73 -9.91
C VAL A 202 23.67 -12.04 -9.21
N TRP A 203 22.69 -12.90 -8.96
CA TRP A 203 22.93 -14.33 -8.76
C TRP A 203 21.77 -15.16 -9.34
N THR A 204 22.11 -16.32 -9.88
CA THR A 204 21.41 -17.05 -10.95
C THR A 204 20.89 -18.42 -10.53
N SER A 205 19.65 -18.70 -10.98
CA SER A 205 19.07 -19.98 -11.47
C SER A 205 18.74 -21.06 -10.40
N LYS A 206 17.56 -21.71 -10.35
CA LYS A 206 16.98 -22.69 -11.31
C LYS A 206 15.67 -23.31 -10.74
N GLY A 207 14.76 -23.77 -11.62
CA GLY A 207 13.75 -24.84 -11.43
C GLY A 207 12.30 -24.36 -11.22
N GLU A 208 11.44 -24.25 -12.24
CA GLU A 208 10.56 -25.30 -12.85
C GLU A 208 9.46 -25.82 -11.89
N ASP A 209 8.21 -25.37 -11.98
CA ASP A 209 7.10 -25.72 -12.92
C ASP A 209 6.21 -26.88 -12.42
N LYS A 210 4.90 -26.61 -12.17
CA LYS A 210 3.73 -27.24 -12.82
C LYS A 210 2.39 -27.02 -12.10
N GLU A 211 1.39 -26.64 -12.91
CA GLU A 211 -0.05 -26.58 -12.62
C GLU A 211 -0.75 -27.95 -12.63
N ALA A 212 -1.95 -28.03 -12.03
CA ALA A 212 -3.08 -28.80 -12.58
C ALA A 212 -4.44 -28.29 -12.04
N LYS A 213 -5.49 -28.55 -12.83
CA LYS A 213 -6.79 -27.86 -12.92
C LYS A 213 -7.94 -28.48 -12.09
N ALA A 214 -8.88 -27.60 -11.72
CA ALA A 214 -10.35 -27.67 -11.70
C ALA A 214 -11.12 -29.01 -11.56
N VAL A 215 -12.11 -29.03 -10.65
CA VAL A 215 -13.42 -29.70 -10.82
C VAL A 215 -14.53 -28.86 -10.15
N THR A 216 -15.60 -28.62 -10.91
CA THR A 216 -16.89 -28.01 -10.52
C THR A 216 -17.94 -29.10 -10.31
N VAL A 217 -19.01 -28.83 -9.53
CA VAL A 217 -20.44 -29.24 -9.68
C VAL A 217 -21.14 -28.94 -8.33
N LYS A 218 -21.94 -27.86 -8.25
CA LYS A 218 -23.42 -27.77 -8.37
C LYS A 218 -24.21 -28.25 -7.14
N THR A 219 -24.74 -27.30 -6.36
CA THR A 219 -26.16 -26.86 -6.23
C THR A 219 -27.12 -27.79 -5.45
N SER A 220 -27.81 -27.20 -4.46
CA SER A 220 -29.24 -27.45 -4.27
C SER A 220 -29.97 -26.14 -3.99
N LYS A 221 -31.11 -25.97 -4.67
CA LYS A 221 -32.09 -24.87 -4.60
C LYS A 221 -33.19 -25.25 -3.61
N THR A 222 -33.85 -24.25 -3.01
CA THR A 222 -35.32 -23.98 -3.09
C THR A 222 -35.59 -22.72 -2.26
N ALA A 223 -35.98 -21.56 -2.82
CA ALA A 223 -37.14 -21.14 -3.63
C ALA A 223 -38.37 -20.76 -2.79
N THR A 224 -38.73 -19.47 -2.77
CA THR A 224 -40.06 -18.99 -3.18
C THR A 224 -40.08 -17.47 -3.42
N LYS A 225 -40.82 -17.09 -4.47
CA LYS A 225 -41.21 -15.76 -5.01
C LYS A 225 -42.57 -16.05 -5.72
N PRO A 226 -43.32 -15.12 -6.37
CA PRO A 226 -43.16 -13.65 -6.53
C PRO A 226 -44.50 -12.85 -6.57
N LYS A 227 -44.37 -11.55 -6.90
CA LYS A 227 -45.17 -10.71 -7.86
C LYS A 227 -45.68 -9.43 -7.21
N ASP A 228 -45.81 -8.27 -7.86
CA ASP A 228 -45.33 -7.66 -9.11
C ASP A 228 -45.81 -6.18 -9.03
N LYS A 229 -45.01 -5.23 -9.51
CA LYS A 229 -45.39 -4.18 -10.50
C LYS A 229 -44.48 -2.95 -10.44
N ALA A 230 -44.05 -2.55 -11.63
CA ALA A 230 -43.21 -1.40 -11.90
C ALA A 230 -44.00 -0.07 -11.96
N ALA A 231 -43.36 1.01 -11.50
CA ALA A 231 -43.49 2.36 -12.06
C ALA A 231 -42.33 3.27 -11.56
N LYS A 232 -41.76 4.08 -12.44
CA LYS A 232 -40.90 5.26 -12.17
C LYS A 232 -41.56 6.46 -12.87
N PRO A 233 -41.19 7.73 -12.59
CA PRO A 233 -40.62 8.29 -11.36
C PRO A 233 -41.42 9.56 -10.91
N ALA A 234 -41.42 9.88 -9.61
CA ALA A 234 -41.94 11.17 -9.15
C ALA A 234 -41.04 11.79 -8.08
N LYS A 235 -40.70 13.05 -8.34
CA LYS A 235 -39.93 14.02 -7.55
C LYS A 235 -40.05 13.81 -6.04
N ALA A 236 -38.94 13.48 -5.39
CA ALA A 236 -38.82 13.62 -3.94
C ALA A 236 -38.45 15.07 -3.61
N LYS A 237 -39.36 15.77 -2.93
CA LYS A 237 -39.00 16.86 -2.02
C LYS A 237 -38.71 16.24 -0.65
N GLN A 238 -37.49 16.51 -0.17
CA GLN A 238 -37.04 16.57 1.23
C GLN A 238 -37.27 15.37 2.17
N ALA A 239 -36.13 14.80 2.61
CA ALA A 239 -35.91 14.43 4.00
C ALA A 239 -34.54 14.99 4.41
N ILE A 240 -34.47 15.65 5.57
CA ILE A 240 -33.22 16.03 6.24
C ILE A 240 -32.66 14.73 6.85
N SER A 241 -31.36 14.43 6.74
CA SER A 241 -30.77 13.30 7.47
C SER A 241 -29.37 13.55 8.04
N ASP A 242 -29.23 13.18 9.31
CA ASP A 242 -28.14 12.67 10.17
C ASP A 242 -26.75 12.28 9.59
N GLU A 243 -26.30 12.83 8.47
CA GLU A 243 -25.01 12.52 7.82
C GLU A 243 -23.80 13.25 8.43
N THR A 244 -23.93 13.78 9.65
CA THR A 244 -22.87 14.55 10.32
C THR A 244 -22.47 13.86 11.62
N VAL A 245 -21.20 13.54 11.77
CA VAL A 245 -20.63 12.94 12.99
C VAL A 245 -19.63 13.93 13.58
N LEU A 246 -19.86 14.38 14.82
CA LEU A 246 -19.03 15.40 15.48
C LEU A 246 -18.78 16.68 14.64
N GLY A 247 -19.77 17.08 13.84
CA GLY A 247 -19.66 18.26 12.96
C GLY A 247 -18.90 18.00 11.65
N VAL A 248 -18.48 16.76 11.37
CA VAL A 248 -17.89 16.34 10.09
C VAL A 248 -18.98 15.72 9.22
N ARG A 249 -19.18 16.27 8.01
CA ARG A 249 -20.12 15.70 7.04
C ARG A 249 -19.54 14.43 6.41
N ILE A 250 -20.28 13.33 6.49
CA ILE A 250 -19.92 12.04 5.92
C ILE A 250 -20.54 11.90 4.53
N THR A 251 -19.71 11.90 3.48
CA THR A 251 -20.17 11.70 2.11
C THR A 251 -20.18 10.22 1.74
N HIS A 252 -21.18 9.81 0.94
CA HIS A 252 -21.46 8.40 0.65
C HIS A 252 -21.64 7.57 1.93
N PRO A 253 -22.52 7.98 2.86
CA PRO A 253 -22.65 7.37 4.18
C PRO A 253 -22.95 5.87 4.11
N ASP A 254 -23.78 5.45 3.15
CA ASP A 254 -24.20 4.05 2.96
C ASP A 254 -23.15 3.15 2.28
N ARG A 255 -21.98 3.70 1.90
CA ARG A 255 -20.94 2.91 1.25
C ARG A 255 -20.43 1.84 2.21
N VAL A 256 -20.63 0.58 1.86
CA VAL A 256 -20.16 -0.56 2.66
C VAL A 256 -18.63 -0.68 2.56
N LEU A 257 -17.96 -0.62 3.71
CA LEU A 257 -16.50 -0.72 3.81
C LEU A 257 -16.05 -2.12 4.26
N PHE A 258 -16.79 -2.74 5.18
CA PHE A 258 -16.58 -4.13 5.63
C PHE A 258 -17.85 -4.94 5.38
N ALA A 259 -17.89 -5.62 4.24
CA ALA A 259 -19.09 -6.33 3.78
C ALA A 259 -19.49 -7.47 4.72
N ASP A 260 -18.51 -8.18 5.29
CA ASP A 260 -18.75 -9.33 6.15
C ASP A 260 -19.38 -8.92 7.50
N GLN A 261 -19.16 -7.68 7.94
CA GLN A 261 -19.81 -7.08 9.12
C GLN A 261 -21.04 -6.22 8.77
N GLY A 262 -21.28 -5.92 7.49
CA GLY A 262 -22.30 -4.96 7.06
C GLY A 262 -22.01 -3.50 7.46
N ILE A 263 -20.75 -3.13 7.70
CA ILE A 263 -20.37 -1.80 8.20
C ILE A 263 -20.26 -0.81 7.05
N SER A 264 -21.05 0.26 7.12
CA SER A 264 -20.98 1.39 6.20
C SER A 264 -19.93 2.42 6.61
N LYS A 265 -19.68 3.41 5.76
CA LYS A 265 -18.79 4.53 6.06
C LYS A 265 -19.32 5.38 7.22
N LEU A 266 -20.64 5.57 7.30
CA LEU A 266 -21.25 6.28 8.42
C LEU A 266 -21.09 5.50 9.73
N ASP A 267 -21.24 4.18 9.70
CA ASP A 267 -21.05 3.33 10.88
C ASP A 267 -19.60 3.37 11.35
N LEU A 268 -18.64 3.33 10.43
CA LEU A 268 -17.23 3.48 10.77
C LEU A 268 -16.92 4.85 11.40
N ALA A 269 -17.51 5.93 10.86
CA ALA A 269 -17.36 7.26 11.43
C ALA A 269 -17.94 7.33 12.86
N ARG A 270 -19.11 6.73 13.09
CA ARG A 270 -19.73 6.64 14.43
C ARG A 270 -18.89 5.79 15.38
N TYR A 271 -18.33 4.67 14.92
CA TYR A 271 -17.40 3.86 15.70
C TYR A 271 -16.21 4.70 16.19
N TYR A 272 -15.56 5.45 15.30
CA TYR A 272 -14.43 6.29 15.70
C TYR A 272 -14.82 7.46 16.62
N ALA A 273 -16.06 7.94 16.54
CA ALA A 273 -16.59 8.92 17.49
C ALA A 273 -16.79 8.32 18.89
N VAL A 274 -17.29 7.08 18.99
CA VAL A 274 -17.53 6.39 20.27
C VAL A 274 -16.22 5.91 20.90
N VAL A 275 -15.32 5.32 20.10
CA VAL A 275 -14.05 4.77 20.60
C VAL A 275 -13.00 5.86 20.89
N ALA A 276 -13.29 7.12 20.57
CA ALA A 276 -12.38 8.26 20.71
C ALA A 276 -11.72 8.31 22.10
N ASP A 277 -12.50 8.15 23.17
CA ASP A 277 -12.01 8.18 24.56
C ASP A 277 -11.03 7.04 24.87
N ARG A 278 -11.05 5.96 24.09
CA ARG A 278 -10.14 4.80 24.21
C ARG A 278 -8.92 4.89 23.30
N ILE A 279 -9.09 5.36 22.06
CA ILE A 279 -7.98 5.45 21.09
C ILE A 279 -7.10 6.70 21.29
N LEU A 280 -7.68 7.85 21.65
CA LEU A 280 -6.94 9.11 21.75
C LEU A 280 -5.85 9.11 22.83
N PRO A 281 -5.99 8.49 24.01
CA PRO A 281 -4.88 8.34 24.95
C PRO A 281 -3.64 7.67 24.35
N HIS A 282 -3.81 6.92 23.26
CA HIS A 282 -2.72 6.23 22.57
C HIS A 282 -2.31 6.88 21.25
N ALA A 283 -3.21 7.60 20.57
CA ALA A 283 -3.00 8.09 19.19
C ALA A 283 -2.99 9.61 19.05
N ALA A 284 -3.56 10.35 20.01
CA ALA A 284 -3.59 11.80 19.95
C ALA A 284 -2.16 12.36 20.02
N GLU A 285 -1.91 13.40 19.23
CA GLU A 285 -0.62 14.09 19.17
C GLU A 285 0.55 13.15 18.86
N ARG A 286 0.30 12.09 18.10
CA ARG A 286 1.33 11.26 17.48
C ARG A 286 1.24 11.37 15.98
N LEU A 287 2.39 11.37 15.32
CA LEU A 287 2.40 11.34 13.87
C LEU A 287 1.75 10.04 13.37
N LEU A 288 0.98 10.18 12.31
CA LEU A 288 0.15 9.14 11.75
C LEU A 288 0.66 8.70 10.39
N SER A 289 0.43 7.43 10.10
CA SER A 289 0.31 6.94 8.73
C SER A 289 -1.06 6.31 8.56
N LEU A 290 -1.79 6.74 7.56
CA LEU A 290 -3.17 6.35 7.31
C LEU A 290 -3.20 5.29 6.22
N VAL A 291 -3.84 4.15 6.47
CA VAL A 291 -4.27 3.26 5.38
C VAL A 291 -5.67 3.64 4.99
N ARG A 292 -5.82 4.19 3.80
CA ARG A 292 -7.09 4.64 3.26
C ARG A 292 -7.57 3.69 2.17
N ALA A 293 -8.87 3.41 2.16
CA ALA A 293 -9.54 2.59 1.16
C ALA A 293 -10.92 3.22 0.83
N PRO A 294 -10.96 4.26 -0.01
CA PRO A 294 -12.18 5.02 -0.27
C PRO A 294 -13.31 4.17 -0.86
N GLN A 295 -13.00 3.14 -1.64
CA GLN A 295 -13.98 2.17 -2.16
C GLN A 295 -14.14 0.91 -1.28
N GLY A 296 -13.63 0.94 -0.04
CA GLY A 296 -13.67 -0.20 0.88
C GLY A 296 -12.54 -1.21 0.62
N VAL A 297 -12.51 -2.29 1.42
CA VAL A 297 -11.38 -3.24 1.49
C VAL A 297 -11.12 -4.06 0.22
N LYS A 298 -12.10 -4.13 -0.69
CA LYS A 298 -11.96 -4.77 -2.01
C LYS A 298 -11.35 -3.85 -3.07
N GLY A 299 -11.35 -2.54 -2.82
CA GLY A 299 -10.76 -1.55 -3.71
C GLY A 299 -9.28 -1.30 -3.43
N PRO A 300 -8.67 -0.34 -4.16
CA PRO A 300 -7.34 0.17 -3.88
C PRO A 300 -7.19 0.63 -2.43
N ARG A 301 -6.02 0.31 -1.86
CA ARG A 301 -5.58 0.76 -0.54
C ARG A 301 -4.33 1.59 -0.71
N PHE A 302 -4.25 2.70 -0.02
CA PHE A 302 -3.07 3.55 -0.04
C PHE A 302 -2.59 3.83 1.37
N TYR A 303 -1.28 3.83 1.51
CA TYR A 303 -0.59 4.13 2.74
C TYR A 303 -0.06 5.56 2.64
N GLN A 304 -0.60 6.47 3.45
CA GLN A 304 -0.30 7.90 3.39
C GLN A 304 0.36 8.36 4.68
N LYS A 305 1.60 8.86 4.57
CA LYS A 305 2.38 9.41 5.69
C LYS A 305 2.29 10.93 5.77
N HIS A 306 2.34 11.57 4.60
CA HIS A 306 2.40 13.02 4.49
C HIS A 306 1.02 13.57 4.13
N ALA A 307 0.72 14.74 4.66
CA ALA A 307 -0.44 15.49 4.24
C ALA A 307 -0.32 15.88 2.76
N SER A 308 -1.47 16.06 2.12
CA SER A 308 -1.56 16.53 0.76
C SER A 308 -2.60 17.65 0.70
N ASP A 309 -2.57 18.45 -0.36
CA ASP A 309 -3.59 19.47 -0.58
C ASP A 309 -5.01 18.87 -0.48
N GLY A 310 -5.90 19.56 0.23
CA GLY A 310 -7.28 19.12 0.46
C GLY A 310 -7.51 18.26 1.71
N PHE A 311 -6.51 18.12 2.59
CA PHE A 311 -6.74 17.56 3.93
C PHE A 311 -7.60 18.51 4.79
N PRO A 312 -8.57 17.98 5.56
CA PRO A 312 -9.39 18.80 6.44
C PRO A 312 -8.56 19.35 7.61
N ASP A 313 -8.84 20.58 8.04
CA ASP A 313 -8.14 21.26 9.14
C ASP A 313 -8.15 20.46 10.47
N GLU A 314 -9.10 19.54 10.64
CA GLU A 314 -9.17 18.63 11.77
C GLU A 314 -8.00 17.63 11.83
N ILE A 315 -7.38 17.31 10.69
CA ILE A 315 -6.14 16.54 10.62
C ILE A 315 -5.00 17.56 10.63
N LYS A 316 -4.24 17.57 11.72
CA LYS A 316 -3.16 18.54 11.92
C LYS A 316 -1.91 18.09 11.20
N GLU A 317 -1.07 19.06 10.88
CA GLU A 317 0.19 18.85 10.19
C GLU A 317 1.34 19.41 11.02
N VAL A 318 2.51 18.78 10.92
CA VAL A 318 3.76 19.31 11.45
C VAL A 318 4.90 18.99 10.48
N PRO A 319 5.74 19.97 10.12
CA PRO A 319 6.90 19.72 9.29
C PRO A 319 7.92 18.87 10.03
N VAL A 320 8.41 17.82 9.38
CA VAL A 320 9.42 16.91 9.92
C VAL A 320 10.53 16.76 8.89
N GLU A 321 11.77 17.01 9.32
CA GLU A 321 12.95 16.69 8.53
C GLU A 321 13.16 15.17 8.50
N GLU A 322 13.20 14.61 7.31
CA GLU A 322 13.50 13.21 7.05
C GLU A 322 15.01 12.98 6.98
N SER A 323 15.44 11.71 7.03
CA SER A 323 16.86 11.35 6.92
C SER A 323 17.50 11.76 5.58
N SER A 324 16.70 12.10 4.57
CA SER A 324 17.16 12.66 3.29
C SER A 324 17.59 14.14 3.39
N GLY A 325 17.24 14.83 4.49
CA GLY A 325 17.36 16.28 4.65
C GLY A 325 16.18 17.05 4.05
N GLU A 326 15.18 16.37 3.49
CA GLU A 326 13.95 16.99 3.00
C GLU A 326 12.94 17.14 4.15
N THR A 327 12.14 18.19 4.13
CA THR A 327 11.11 18.44 5.14
C THR A 327 9.74 18.13 4.54
N GLU A 328 9.02 17.22 5.17
CA GLU A 328 7.69 16.78 4.76
C GLU A 328 6.66 17.08 5.85
N ASN A 329 5.42 17.34 5.48
CA ASN A 329 4.34 17.61 6.43
C ASN A 329 3.70 16.30 6.90
N TYR A 330 3.99 15.90 8.13
CA TYR A 330 3.40 14.70 8.74
C TYR A 330 2.07 15.01 9.41
N MET A 331 1.14 14.06 9.32
CA MET A 331 -0.21 14.21 9.86
C MET A 331 -0.29 13.76 11.32
N TYR A 332 -1.17 14.36 12.11
CA TYR A 332 -1.59 13.86 13.41
C TYR A 332 -3.04 14.30 13.72
N VAL A 333 -3.67 13.68 14.71
CA VAL A 333 -4.98 14.09 15.23
C VAL A 333 -4.87 14.49 16.70
N ARG A 334 -5.75 15.37 17.16
CA ARG A 334 -5.82 15.79 18.57
C ARG A 334 -7.05 15.28 19.30
N ASP A 335 -8.14 15.07 18.56
CA ASP A 335 -9.45 14.83 19.12
C ASP A 335 -10.27 13.87 18.25
N ALA A 336 -11.47 13.56 18.74
CA ALA A 336 -12.42 12.66 18.09
C ALA A 336 -12.82 13.17 16.70
N LYS A 337 -12.87 14.49 16.52
CA LYS A 337 -13.23 15.11 15.25
C LYS A 337 -12.18 14.84 14.18
N GLY A 338 -10.89 14.90 14.54
CA GLY A 338 -9.77 14.51 13.66
C GLY A 338 -9.84 13.06 13.19
N LEU A 339 -10.20 12.12 14.07
CA LEU A 339 -10.40 10.71 13.70
C LEU A 339 -11.54 10.55 12.70
N VAL A 340 -12.69 11.17 12.97
CA VAL A 340 -13.86 11.13 12.09
C VAL A 340 -13.57 11.79 10.73
N ALA A 341 -12.83 12.90 10.71
CA ALA A 341 -12.39 13.55 9.48
C ALA A 341 -11.49 12.64 8.64
N ALA A 342 -10.57 11.90 9.27
CA ALA A 342 -9.75 10.90 8.58
C ALA A 342 -10.61 9.76 7.98
N VAL A 343 -11.62 9.27 8.71
CA VAL A 343 -12.57 8.27 8.19
C VAL A 343 -13.38 8.81 7.00
N GLN A 344 -13.79 10.08 7.07
CA GLN A 344 -14.44 10.76 5.95
C GLN A 344 -13.55 10.78 4.70
N MET A 345 -12.23 10.92 4.88
CA MET A 345 -11.23 10.80 3.81
C MET A 345 -10.97 9.34 3.37
N GLY A 346 -11.66 8.36 3.95
CA GLY A 346 -11.56 6.94 3.60
C GLY A 346 -10.53 6.17 4.41
N THR A 347 -10.04 6.70 5.53
CA THR A 347 -9.13 5.98 6.43
C THR A 347 -9.81 4.77 7.04
N LEU A 348 -9.16 3.61 6.92
CA LEU A 348 -9.52 2.36 7.58
C LEU A 348 -8.51 1.94 8.64
N GLU A 349 -7.24 2.34 8.54
CA GLU A 349 -6.24 2.04 9.58
C GLU A 349 -5.47 3.29 10.00
N PHE A 350 -5.28 3.45 11.31
CA PHE A 350 -4.43 4.45 11.91
C PHE A 350 -3.16 3.78 12.42
N HIS A 351 -2.02 4.14 11.87
CA HIS A 351 -0.71 3.70 12.36
C HIS A 351 -0.01 4.89 13.02
N ILE A 352 0.51 4.71 14.22
CA ILE A 352 1.06 5.78 15.05
C ILE A 352 2.57 5.63 15.23
N TRP A 353 3.26 6.76 15.32
CA TRP A 353 4.64 6.83 15.78
C TRP A 353 4.77 6.44 17.26
N GLY A 354 5.96 6.01 17.64
CA GLY A 354 6.34 5.74 19.04
C GLY A 354 6.60 7.00 19.90
N SER A 355 6.48 8.21 19.35
CA SER A 355 6.67 9.49 20.05
C SER A 355 5.50 10.44 19.82
N HIS A 356 5.38 11.45 20.68
CA HIS A 356 4.46 12.57 20.52
C HIS A 356 5.09 13.68 19.64
N VAL A 357 4.26 14.50 19.00
CA VAL A 357 4.72 15.58 18.09
C VAL A 357 5.58 16.62 18.82
N ASP A 358 5.30 16.88 20.10
CA ASP A 358 6.03 17.84 20.92
C ASP A 358 7.41 17.33 21.37
N LYS A 359 7.61 16.01 21.30
CA LYS A 359 8.80 15.29 21.76
C LYS A 359 9.20 14.25 20.72
N LEU A 360 9.28 14.68 19.46
CA LEU A 360 9.39 13.80 18.31
C LEU A 360 10.58 12.84 18.39
N GLU A 361 11.70 13.29 18.96
CA GLU A 361 12.97 12.57 18.98
C GLU A 361 13.16 11.60 20.16
N ILE A 362 12.23 11.57 21.11
CA ILE A 362 12.31 10.73 22.31
C ILE A 362 11.04 9.87 22.44
N PRO A 363 11.04 8.61 21.94
CA PRO A 363 9.89 7.74 22.05
C PRO A 363 9.49 7.43 23.50
N ASP A 364 8.21 7.20 23.69
CA ASP A 364 7.58 6.88 24.98
C ASP A 364 6.92 5.49 24.96
N ARG A 365 7.25 4.68 23.95
CA ARG A 365 6.85 3.28 23.89
C ARG A 365 7.80 2.48 23.01
N LEU A 366 7.93 1.20 23.32
CA LEU A 366 8.47 0.20 22.42
C LEU A 366 7.35 -0.72 21.94
N VAL A 367 7.50 -1.24 20.72
CA VAL A 367 6.62 -2.22 20.11
C VAL A 367 7.45 -3.39 19.60
N PHE A 368 7.18 -4.58 20.11
CA PHE A 368 7.65 -5.83 19.53
C PHE A 368 6.47 -6.48 18.81
N ASP A 369 6.51 -6.49 17.48
CA ASP A 369 5.45 -7.07 16.64
C ASP A 369 5.79 -8.53 16.33
N LEU A 370 5.04 -9.46 16.91
CA LEU A 370 5.26 -10.90 16.74
C LEU A 370 4.53 -11.36 15.48
N ASP A 371 5.27 -11.47 14.38
CA ASP A 371 4.76 -11.85 13.07
C ASP A 371 5.09 -13.33 12.77
N PRO A 372 4.10 -14.25 12.84
CA PRO A 372 4.31 -15.66 12.55
C PRO A 372 4.47 -15.92 11.04
N ASP A 373 5.31 -16.89 10.68
CA ASP A 373 5.30 -17.48 9.34
C ASP A 373 3.94 -18.10 8.95
N GLU A 374 3.71 -18.24 7.65
CA GLU A 374 2.47 -18.83 7.15
C GLU A 374 2.32 -20.29 7.58
N GLY A 375 1.26 -20.58 8.35
CA GLY A 375 0.93 -21.92 8.82
C GLY A 375 1.33 -22.21 10.27
N LEU A 376 1.98 -21.26 10.97
CA LEU A 376 2.13 -21.37 12.41
C LEU A 376 0.80 -21.13 13.13
N ASP A 377 0.51 -21.99 14.10
CA ASP A 377 -0.62 -21.88 15.01
C ASP A 377 -0.52 -20.63 15.88
N PHE A 378 -1.67 -20.00 16.13
CA PHE A 378 -1.78 -18.84 17.03
C PHE A 378 -1.40 -19.20 18.47
N GLU A 379 -1.58 -20.44 18.90
CA GLU A 379 -1.07 -20.92 20.21
C GLU A 379 0.43 -20.69 20.38
N MET A 380 1.22 -20.88 19.32
CA MET A 380 2.66 -20.60 19.35
C MET A 380 2.95 -19.10 19.47
N VAL A 381 2.11 -18.25 18.86
CA VAL A 381 2.20 -16.79 18.97
C VAL A 381 1.86 -16.30 20.38
N LYS A 382 0.85 -16.90 21.03
CA LYS A 382 0.52 -16.62 22.43
C LYS A 382 1.68 -16.99 23.35
N GLY A 383 2.20 -18.20 23.23
CA GLY A 383 3.36 -18.65 24.00
C GLY A 383 4.60 -17.78 23.79
N ALA A 384 4.79 -17.27 22.57
CA ALA A 384 5.83 -16.29 22.25
C ALA A 384 5.64 -14.95 22.95
N ALA A 385 4.43 -14.40 22.92
CA ALA A 385 4.10 -13.13 23.57
C ALA A 385 4.32 -13.21 25.08
N VAL A 386 3.90 -14.32 25.71
CA VAL A 386 4.10 -14.58 27.15
C VAL A 386 5.59 -14.73 27.49
N ALA A 387 6.35 -15.49 26.70
CA ALA A 387 7.79 -15.62 26.93
C ALA A 387 8.54 -14.29 26.79
N LEU A 388 8.15 -13.47 25.80
CA LEU A 388 8.72 -12.13 25.62
C LEU A 388 8.36 -11.19 26.78
N ARG A 389 7.12 -11.26 27.28
CA ARG A 389 6.67 -10.54 28.49
C ARG A 389 7.53 -10.90 29.69
N ASP A 390 7.73 -12.19 29.94
CA ASP A 390 8.47 -12.67 31.11
C ASP A 390 9.95 -12.23 31.03
N ALA A 391 10.55 -12.33 29.84
CA ALA A 391 11.92 -11.83 29.61
C ALA A 391 12.05 -10.31 29.81
N LEU A 392 11.02 -9.52 29.46
CA LEU A 392 10.99 -8.08 29.75
C LEU A 392 10.81 -7.83 31.26
N ASP A 393 9.99 -8.62 31.94
CA ASP A 393 9.75 -8.48 33.37
C ASP A 393 11.00 -8.78 34.21
N GLU A 394 11.78 -9.80 33.84
CA GLU A 394 13.05 -10.15 34.46
C GLU A 394 14.06 -8.99 34.47
N ILE A 395 14.06 -8.17 33.42
CA ILE A 395 14.93 -6.99 33.35
C ILE A 395 14.29 -5.75 34.02
N GLY A 396 13.02 -5.83 34.42
CA GLY A 396 12.28 -4.80 35.14
C GLY A 396 11.41 -3.91 34.26
N LEU A 397 11.03 -4.38 33.06
CA LEU A 397 10.15 -3.66 32.14
C LEU A 397 8.78 -4.35 32.07
N LYS A 398 7.75 -3.64 32.51
CA LYS A 398 6.36 -4.09 32.34
C LYS A 398 5.91 -3.89 30.90
N SER A 399 5.11 -4.82 30.39
CA SER A 399 4.59 -4.80 29.03
C SER A 399 3.12 -5.17 28.97
N ALA A 400 2.46 -4.81 27.88
CA ALA A 400 1.04 -5.06 27.64
C ALA A 400 0.81 -5.72 26.27
N PRO A 401 -0.13 -6.69 26.16
CA PRO A 401 -0.44 -7.34 24.89
C PRO A 401 -1.55 -6.60 24.13
N MET A 402 -1.46 -6.66 22.80
CA MET A 402 -2.51 -6.23 21.89
C MET A 402 -2.58 -7.19 20.72
N VAL A 403 -3.76 -7.75 20.44
CA VAL A 403 -3.95 -8.50 19.20
C VAL A 403 -4.04 -7.54 18.03
N THR A 404 -3.35 -7.84 16.94
CA THR A 404 -3.15 -6.86 15.86
C THR A 404 -4.36 -6.70 14.95
N GLY A 405 -5.36 -7.59 14.99
CA GLY A 405 -6.35 -7.74 13.92
C GLY A 405 -5.76 -8.40 12.66
N GLY A 406 -4.54 -8.94 12.74
CA GLY A 406 -3.86 -9.69 11.70
C GLY A 406 -3.63 -11.13 12.14
N LYS A 407 -2.39 -11.60 12.00
CA LYS A 407 -1.96 -12.93 12.48
C LYS A 407 -1.17 -12.87 13.79
N GLY A 408 -0.70 -11.68 14.18
CA GLY A 408 0.28 -11.49 15.24
C GLY A 408 -0.23 -10.78 16.49
N VAL A 409 0.63 -10.72 17.50
CA VAL A 409 0.43 -9.99 18.76
C VAL A 409 1.51 -8.92 18.88
N HIS A 410 1.12 -7.70 19.23
CA HIS A 410 2.06 -6.68 19.68
C HIS A 410 2.30 -6.83 21.18
N VAL A 411 3.57 -6.88 21.59
CA VAL A 411 3.98 -6.70 22.98
C VAL A 411 4.54 -5.30 23.12
N ILE A 412 3.86 -4.47 23.93
CA ILE A 412 4.11 -3.03 24.00
C ILE A 412 4.67 -2.67 25.36
N VAL A 413 5.79 -1.95 25.37
CA VAL A 413 6.46 -1.48 26.59
C VAL A 413 6.24 0.03 26.69
N PRO A 414 5.36 0.52 27.57
CA PRO A 414 5.22 1.96 27.79
C PRO A 414 6.49 2.50 28.45
N LEU A 415 6.96 3.66 28.03
CA LEU A 415 8.15 4.32 28.55
C LEU A 415 7.83 5.77 28.94
N THR A 416 8.61 6.31 29.86
CA THR A 416 8.73 7.75 30.03
C THR A 416 9.66 8.26 28.94
N ALA A 417 9.20 9.24 28.15
CA ALA A 417 9.97 9.87 27.05
C ALA A 417 11.31 10.42 27.55
N ARG A 418 12.38 9.64 27.39
CA ARG A 418 13.74 9.95 27.86
C ARG A 418 14.81 9.38 26.94
N ALA A 419 14.62 8.14 26.50
CA ALA A 419 15.51 7.51 25.53
C ALA A 419 15.28 8.13 24.14
N SER A 420 16.36 8.36 23.43
CA SER A 420 16.35 8.75 22.02
C SER A 420 15.96 7.58 21.12
N TRP A 421 15.61 7.86 19.86
CA TRP A 421 15.35 6.81 18.87
C TRP A 421 16.50 5.80 18.70
N PRO A 422 17.79 6.22 18.59
CA PRO A 422 18.90 5.27 18.55
C PRO A 422 18.97 4.36 19.77
N GLU A 423 18.81 4.89 20.99
CA GLU A 423 18.83 4.09 22.22
C GLU A 423 17.66 3.10 22.28
N ALA A 424 16.45 3.55 21.93
CA ALA A 424 15.26 2.70 21.87
C ALA A 424 15.41 1.57 20.84
N LYS A 425 15.93 1.90 19.64
CA LYS A 425 16.22 0.94 18.58
C LYS A 425 17.29 -0.06 19.00
N ALA A 426 18.40 0.40 19.57
CA ALA A 426 19.49 -0.44 20.03
C ALA A 426 19.01 -1.42 21.12
N PHE A 427 18.26 -0.92 22.10
CA PHE A 427 17.64 -1.77 23.12
C PHE A 427 16.72 -2.83 22.49
N ALA A 428 15.76 -2.42 21.66
CA ALA A 428 14.77 -3.34 21.09
C ALA A 428 15.43 -4.42 20.21
N LYS A 429 16.42 -4.02 19.40
CA LYS A 429 17.21 -4.92 18.55
C LYS A 429 17.99 -5.93 19.40
N THR A 430 18.77 -5.46 20.36
CA THR A 430 19.63 -6.32 21.18
C THR A 430 18.81 -7.26 22.04
N PHE A 431 17.70 -6.77 22.61
CA PHE A 431 16.77 -7.61 23.36
C PHE A 431 16.14 -8.70 22.48
N ALA A 432 15.59 -8.32 21.32
CA ALA A 432 14.97 -9.28 20.39
C ALA A 432 15.98 -10.30 19.85
N GLN A 433 17.20 -9.88 19.54
CA GLN A 433 18.26 -10.76 19.08
C GLN A 433 18.72 -11.73 20.18
N GLY A 434 18.99 -11.23 21.39
CA GLY A 434 19.37 -12.08 22.52
C GLY A 434 18.29 -13.09 22.92
N PHE A 435 17.01 -12.70 22.80
CA PHE A 435 15.89 -13.61 23.00
C PHE A 435 15.82 -14.67 21.88
N ALA A 436 15.94 -14.27 20.62
CA ALA A 436 15.94 -15.19 19.49
C ALA A 436 17.13 -16.15 19.50
N ASP A 437 18.30 -15.73 19.99
CA ASP A 437 19.50 -16.57 20.08
C ASP A 437 19.40 -17.64 21.18
N ARG A 438 18.60 -17.42 22.22
CA ARG A 438 18.31 -18.43 23.26
C ARG A 438 17.33 -19.50 22.78
N GLU A 439 16.44 -19.15 21.86
CA GLU A 439 15.38 -20.01 21.34
C GLU A 439 15.31 -19.98 19.80
N PRO A 440 16.41 -20.33 19.09
CA PRO A 440 16.56 -20.10 17.65
C PRO A 440 15.66 -20.98 16.77
N ASP A 441 15.15 -22.08 17.33
CA ASP A 441 14.19 -22.97 16.67
C ASP A 441 12.77 -22.38 16.63
N ARG A 442 12.46 -21.46 17.55
CA ARG A 442 11.14 -20.82 17.67
C ARG A 442 11.13 -19.39 17.13
N PHE A 443 12.25 -18.68 17.29
CA PHE A 443 12.31 -17.24 17.04
C PHE A 443 13.38 -16.84 16.03
N ILE A 444 13.14 -15.69 15.41
CA ILE A 444 14.11 -15.03 14.55
C ILE A 444 13.97 -13.52 14.71
N ALA A 445 15.09 -12.81 14.87
CA ALA A 445 15.13 -11.35 14.96
C ALA A 445 15.79 -10.70 13.73
N THR A 446 16.02 -11.48 12.66
CA THR A 446 16.61 -10.99 11.40
C THR A 446 15.55 -10.77 10.31
N MET A 447 15.82 -9.83 9.39
CA MET A 447 14.88 -9.41 8.36
C MET A 447 14.62 -10.45 7.25
N SER A 448 15.44 -11.51 7.16
CA SER A 448 15.37 -12.45 6.04
C SER A 448 14.12 -13.32 6.12
N LYS A 449 13.10 -13.02 5.30
CA LYS A 449 11.85 -13.81 5.20
C LYS A 449 12.10 -15.29 4.89
N GLU A 450 13.10 -15.59 4.06
CA GLU A 450 13.48 -16.97 3.74
C GLU A 450 13.90 -17.77 4.97
N LYS A 451 14.55 -17.11 5.94
CA LYS A 451 14.94 -17.73 7.21
C LYS A 451 13.78 -17.82 8.20
N ARG A 452 12.65 -17.16 7.97
CA ARG A 452 11.52 -17.17 8.91
C ARG A 452 10.68 -18.44 8.86
N LYS A 453 10.93 -19.34 7.89
CA LYS A 453 10.13 -20.55 7.73
C LYS A 453 9.99 -21.34 9.03
N GLY A 454 8.75 -21.55 9.48
CA GLY A 454 8.43 -22.26 10.71
C GLY A 454 8.80 -21.54 12.01
N ARG A 455 9.11 -20.24 11.98
CA ARG A 455 9.51 -19.44 13.15
C ARG A 455 8.69 -18.16 13.28
N ILE A 456 8.68 -17.59 14.48
CA ILE A 456 8.06 -16.29 14.76
C ILE A 456 9.12 -15.20 14.61
N PHE A 457 8.85 -14.24 13.75
CA PHE A 457 9.69 -13.05 13.64
C PHE A 457 9.34 -12.06 14.74
N ILE A 458 10.34 -11.69 15.53
CA ILE A 458 10.22 -10.62 16.53
C ILE A 458 10.58 -9.32 15.83
N ASP A 459 9.57 -8.63 15.29
CA ASP A 459 9.76 -7.38 14.60
C ASP A 459 10.00 -6.24 15.59
N TRP A 460 11.29 -5.92 15.77
CA TRP A 460 11.75 -4.78 16.56
C TRP A 460 11.91 -3.50 15.71
N LEU A 461 11.70 -3.54 14.39
CA LEU A 461 11.89 -2.39 13.49
C LEU A 461 10.82 -1.30 13.66
N ARG A 462 9.79 -1.59 14.45
CA ARG A 462 8.76 -0.61 14.86
C ARG A 462 9.30 0.47 15.80
N ASN A 463 10.54 0.32 16.28
CA ASN A 463 11.19 1.20 17.26
C ASN A 463 12.23 2.13 16.62
N GLU A 464 12.09 2.42 15.33
CA GLU A 464 12.95 3.37 14.61
C GLU A 464 12.21 4.69 14.37
N ARG A 465 12.96 5.80 14.30
CA ARG A 465 12.39 7.09 13.88
C ARG A 465 11.72 6.94 12.51
N GLY A 466 10.49 7.41 12.34
CA GLY A 466 9.74 7.21 11.10
C GLY A 466 8.89 5.93 11.04
N ALA A 467 9.14 4.96 11.91
CA ALA A 467 8.38 3.73 11.95
C ALA A 467 7.02 3.93 12.64
N THR A 468 6.02 3.18 12.19
CA THR A 468 4.69 3.17 12.79
C THR A 468 4.22 1.76 13.09
N ALA A 469 3.33 1.68 14.08
CA ALA A 469 2.60 0.48 14.46
C ALA A 469 1.10 0.78 14.46
N ILE A 470 0.27 -0.22 14.19
CA ILE A 470 -1.19 -0.07 14.25
C ILE A 470 -1.62 0.48 15.62
N ALA A 471 -2.46 1.50 15.61
CA ALA A 471 -2.96 2.12 16.83
C ALA A 471 -3.94 1.17 17.56
N PRO A 472 -3.91 1.12 18.90
CA PRO A 472 -4.98 0.53 19.70
C PRO A 472 -6.36 1.00 19.24
N TYR A 473 -7.30 0.07 19.10
CA TYR A 473 -8.66 0.27 18.62
C TYR A 473 -8.81 0.70 17.15
N SER A 474 -7.74 0.73 16.37
CA SER A 474 -7.85 0.93 14.92
C SER A 474 -8.43 -0.31 14.25
N THR A 475 -9.36 -0.10 13.32
CA THR A 475 -9.80 -1.13 12.36
C THR A 475 -8.65 -1.56 11.43
N ARG A 476 -8.81 -2.73 10.80
CA ARG A 476 -7.89 -3.29 9.80
C ARG A 476 -8.57 -3.38 8.44
N ALA A 477 -7.85 -3.01 7.38
CA ALA A 477 -8.30 -3.03 6.00
C ALA A 477 -8.27 -4.47 5.41
N ARG A 478 -9.02 -5.38 6.04
CA ARG A 478 -9.24 -6.78 5.68
C ARG A 478 -10.72 -7.04 5.44
N ALA A 479 -11.06 -8.12 4.74
CA ALA A 479 -12.43 -8.43 4.33
C ALA A 479 -13.43 -8.49 5.50
N ASP A 480 -12.99 -9.14 6.58
CA ASP A 480 -13.71 -9.32 7.84
C ASP A 480 -13.67 -8.06 8.73
N GLY A 481 -12.80 -7.09 8.47
CA GLY A 481 -12.70 -5.80 9.18
C GLY A 481 -12.37 -5.86 10.68
N PRO A 482 -11.39 -6.66 11.13
CA PRO A 482 -11.08 -6.81 12.54
C PRO A 482 -10.48 -5.53 13.13
N VAL A 483 -10.45 -5.45 14.46
CA VAL A 483 -9.93 -4.32 15.23
C VAL A 483 -8.67 -4.74 15.98
N ALA A 484 -7.62 -3.92 15.89
CA ALA A 484 -6.44 -4.06 16.74
C ALA A 484 -6.82 -3.73 18.18
N THR A 485 -6.81 -4.71 19.07
CA THR A 485 -7.53 -4.63 20.35
C THR A 485 -6.59 -4.81 21.53
N PRO A 486 -6.47 -3.81 22.42
CA PRO A 486 -5.86 -3.97 23.73
C PRO A 486 -6.55 -5.08 24.52
N ILE A 487 -5.75 -5.94 25.12
CA ILE A 487 -6.23 -7.07 25.92
C ILE A 487 -5.35 -7.22 27.16
N ASN A 488 -5.83 -8.00 28.13
CA ASN A 488 -5.02 -8.42 29.28
C ASN A 488 -4.22 -9.68 28.95
N TRP A 489 -3.19 -9.96 29.76
CA TRP A 489 -2.38 -11.18 29.59
C TRP A 489 -3.20 -12.46 29.81
N ASP A 490 -4.12 -12.46 30.77
CA ASP A 490 -5.00 -13.62 31.02
C ASP A 490 -5.98 -13.82 29.85
N GLU A 491 -6.49 -12.72 29.31
CA GLU A 491 -7.41 -12.75 28.15
C GLU A 491 -6.73 -13.30 26.90
N LEU A 492 -5.42 -13.04 26.71
CA LEU A 492 -4.68 -13.58 25.58
C LEU A 492 -4.77 -15.11 25.53
N ASP A 493 -4.71 -15.79 26.67
CA ASP A 493 -4.71 -17.26 26.77
C ASP A 493 -5.99 -17.88 26.18
N ASP A 494 -7.12 -17.20 26.34
CA ASP A 494 -8.43 -17.68 25.86
C ASP A 494 -8.68 -17.40 24.36
N LEU A 495 -7.86 -16.57 23.71
CA LEU A 495 -8.08 -16.19 22.32
C LEU A 495 -7.66 -17.29 21.34
N LYS A 496 -8.48 -17.46 20.30
CA LYS A 496 -8.25 -18.44 19.22
C LYS A 496 -7.53 -17.85 18.01
N SER A 497 -7.58 -16.52 17.83
CA SER A 497 -6.85 -15.84 16.75
C SER A 497 -6.57 -14.37 17.08
N ALA A 498 -5.57 -13.80 16.41
CA ALA A 498 -5.21 -12.39 16.50
C ALA A 498 -6.22 -11.42 15.83
N ASN A 499 -7.23 -11.93 15.13
CA ASN A 499 -8.27 -11.15 14.45
C ASN A 499 -9.68 -11.43 15.03
N SER A 500 -9.76 -11.79 16.31
CA SER A 500 -11.02 -12.19 16.94
C SER A 500 -12.02 -11.03 17.15
N PHE A 501 -11.54 -9.79 17.24
CA PHE A 501 -12.37 -8.63 17.58
C PHE A 501 -12.79 -7.83 16.36
N HIS A 502 -14.05 -7.42 16.36
CA HIS A 502 -14.71 -6.62 15.34
C HIS A 502 -15.38 -5.40 15.98
N ILE A 503 -15.92 -4.48 15.17
CA ILE A 503 -16.52 -3.24 15.67
C ILE A 503 -17.60 -3.49 16.75
N PRO A 504 -18.56 -4.43 16.56
CA PRO A 504 -19.57 -4.70 17.58
C PRO A 504 -18.99 -5.15 18.93
N ASP A 505 -17.96 -6.00 18.92
CA ASP A 505 -17.33 -6.51 20.14
C ASP A 505 -16.68 -5.38 20.95
N ILE A 506 -16.10 -4.38 20.27
CA ILE A 506 -15.49 -3.21 20.91
C ILE A 506 -16.54 -2.28 21.50
N LEU A 507 -17.65 -2.07 20.79
CA LEU A 507 -18.76 -1.28 21.31
C LEU A 507 -19.35 -1.91 22.58
N GLU A 508 -19.56 -3.23 22.57
CA GLU A 508 -20.01 -3.99 23.74
C GLU A 508 -19.02 -3.88 24.92
N ARG A 509 -17.71 -3.95 24.66
CA ARG A 509 -16.67 -3.73 25.70
C ARG A 509 -16.76 -2.34 26.33
N ILE A 510 -16.96 -1.31 25.51
CA ILE A 510 -17.07 0.08 25.98
C ILE A 510 -18.33 0.24 26.83
N GLU A 511 -19.47 -0.29 26.37
CA GLU A 511 -20.74 -0.26 27.11
C GLU A 511 -20.62 -0.96 28.48
N ASN A 512 -19.89 -2.07 28.54
CA ASN A 512 -19.60 -2.79 29.79
C ASN A 512 -18.50 -2.14 30.65
N GLY A 513 -17.91 -1.03 30.20
CA GLY A 513 -16.87 -0.30 30.93
C GLY A 513 -15.50 -0.98 30.96
N ALA A 514 -15.28 -2.03 30.16
CA ALA A 514 -14.01 -2.75 30.12
C ALA A 514 -12.89 -1.92 29.47
N ASP A 515 -11.73 -1.85 30.13
CA ASP A 515 -10.51 -1.24 29.60
C ASP A 515 -9.28 -2.02 30.08
N PRO A 516 -8.80 -2.99 29.28
CA PRO A 516 -7.64 -3.80 29.64
C PRO A 516 -6.36 -2.98 29.89
N TRP A 517 -6.28 -1.77 29.36
CA TRP A 517 -5.06 -0.94 29.45
C TRP A 517 -5.18 0.25 30.40
N GLN A 518 -6.25 0.31 31.21
CA GLN A 518 -6.44 1.38 32.19
C GLN A 518 -5.24 1.52 33.15
N ASP A 519 -4.66 0.40 33.59
CA ASP A 519 -3.49 0.39 34.47
C ASP A 519 -2.17 0.49 33.72
N VAL A 520 -2.14 0.06 32.45
CA VAL A 520 -0.97 0.21 31.57
C VAL A 520 -0.62 1.70 31.40
N ALA A 521 -1.64 2.56 31.28
CA ALA A 521 -1.46 4.01 31.20
C ALA A 521 -0.78 4.65 32.43
N LYS A 522 -0.80 3.97 33.59
CA LYS A 522 -0.18 4.42 34.85
C LYS A 522 1.29 4.02 34.98
N ILE A 523 1.77 3.11 34.14
CA ILE A 523 3.16 2.62 34.20
C ILE A 523 4.12 3.78 33.92
N ARG A 524 5.14 3.91 34.78
CA ARG A 524 6.24 4.88 34.64
C ARG A 524 7.56 4.13 34.77
N GLN A 525 8.22 3.91 33.63
CA GLN A 525 9.50 3.22 33.53
C GLN A 525 10.35 3.86 32.42
N SER A 526 11.64 3.56 32.36
CA SER A 526 12.55 4.11 31.35
C SER A 526 13.70 3.14 31.09
N LEU A 527 14.32 3.22 29.91
CA LEU A 527 15.53 2.47 29.59
C LEU A 527 16.74 3.05 30.35
N THR A 528 16.93 2.63 31.61
CA THR A 528 18.05 3.10 32.44
C THR A 528 19.35 2.41 32.05
N LYS A 529 20.50 3.00 32.44
CA LYS A 529 21.81 2.35 32.26
C LYS A 529 21.87 0.94 32.86
N THR A 530 21.20 0.72 33.99
CA THR A 530 21.08 -0.61 34.60
C THR A 530 20.35 -1.59 33.71
N ILE A 531 19.25 -1.18 33.07
CA ILE A 531 18.48 -2.02 32.14
C ILE A 531 19.29 -2.30 30.87
N LEU A 532 19.94 -1.27 30.28
CA LEU A 532 20.81 -1.42 29.11
C LEU A 532 21.98 -2.38 29.41
N GLY A 533 22.60 -2.25 30.58
CA GLY A 533 23.69 -3.12 31.03
C GLY A 533 23.27 -4.58 31.23
N LYS A 534 22.04 -4.85 31.69
CA LYS A 534 21.51 -6.22 31.83
C LYS A 534 21.42 -6.98 30.50
N ILE A 535 21.31 -6.27 29.38
CA ILE A 535 21.19 -6.88 28.04
C ILE A 535 22.44 -6.67 27.17
N GLY A 536 23.51 -6.09 27.73
CA GLY A 536 24.78 -5.90 27.04
C GLY A 536 24.81 -4.80 25.99
N VAL A 537 23.93 -3.78 26.07
CA VAL A 537 23.98 -2.60 25.20
C VAL A 537 24.92 -1.55 25.81
N ASN A 538 25.98 -1.16 25.08
CA ASN A 538 26.87 -0.05 25.46
C ASN A 538 26.54 1.21 24.65
N GLU A 539 26.85 2.41 25.18
CA GLU A 539 26.55 3.73 24.57
C GLU A 539 27.14 3.97 23.15
N ALA A 540 27.89 3.02 22.60
CA ALA A 540 28.61 3.13 21.32
C ALA A 540 28.03 2.28 20.16
N ASP A 541 26.93 1.55 20.39
CA ASP A 541 26.32 0.63 19.40
C ASP A 541 25.13 1.22 18.61
#